data_AF-A0A537S3U7-F1
#
_entry.id   AF-A0A537S3U7-F1
#
_cell.length_a   1.000
_cell.length_b   1.000
_cell.length_c   1.000
_cell.angle_alpha   90.00
_cell.angle_beta   90.00
_cell.angle_gamma   90.00
#
_symmetry.space_group_name_H-M   'P 1'
#
loop_
_entity.id
_entity.type
_entity.pdbx_description
1 polymer ?
#
loop_
_entity_poly.entity_id
_entity_poly.type
_entity_poly.pdbx_seq_one_letter_code
_entity_poly.pdbx_strand_id
1 'polypeptide(L)'
;MAKARIKLPDSAKVGDVIEVKTLISHVMETGQRKDADGKTIPRSIINLFTATFAGAEVFTAELHPGISANPYLSFFMKVPG
;
A
#
# COMPACT_ATOMS: atom_id res chain seq x y z
N MET A 1 -8.06 2.40 -13.57
CA MET A 1 -6.71 1.99 -13.12
C MET A 1 -6.44 2.67 -11.79
N ALA A 2 -6.15 1.92 -10.72
CA ALA A 2 -5.79 2.52 -9.43
C ALA A 2 -4.46 3.26 -9.57
N LYS A 3 -4.42 4.56 -9.27
CA LYS A 3 -3.21 5.37 -9.35
C LYS A 3 -2.49 5.32 -8.00
N ALA A 4 -1.33 4.67 -7.97
CA ALA A 4 -0.43 4.73 -6.83
C ALA A 4 0.29 6.08 -6.82
N ARG A 5 0.43 6.68 -5.64
CA ARG A 5 1.19 7.89 -5.36
C ARG A 5 2.27 7.52 -4.36
N ILE A 6 3.50 7.89 -4.67
CA ILE A 6 4.68 7.61 -3.83
C ILE A 6 5.35 8.95 -3.54
N LYS A 7 5.71 9.17 -2.28
CA LYS A 7 6.49 10.33 -1.84
C LYS A 7 7.68 9.82 -1.03
N LEU A 8 8.86 10.24 -1.45
CA LEU A 8 10.15 10.02 -0.81
C LEU A 8 11.01 11.28 -1.00
N PRO A 9 12.17 11.42 -0.35
CA PRO A 9 13.08 12.52 -0.63
C PRO A 9 13.53 12.55 -2.10
N ASP A 10 13.71 13.75 -2.66
CA ASP A 10 14.14 13.93 -4.07
C ASP A 10 15.57 13.42 -4.31
N SER A 11 16.38 13.32 -3.25
CA SER A 11 17.74 12.80 -3.27
C SER A 11 18.05 12.03 -1.99
N ALA A 12 18.81 10.95 -2.10
CA ALA A 12 19.32 10.19 -0.96
C ALA A 12 20.68 9.57 -1.31
N LYS A 13 21.56 9.36 -0.33
CA LYS A 13 22.84 8.68 -0.48
C LYS A 13 22.73 7.23 -0.06
N VAL A 14 23.62 6.40 -0.59
CA VAL A 14 23.80 5.03 -0.12
C VAL A 14 23.99 5.02 1.40
N GLY A 15 23.21 4.22 2.09
CA GLY A 15 23.23 4.10 3.54
C GLY A 15 22.31 5.06 4.31
N ASP A 16 21.70 6.05 3.67
CA ASP A 16 20.71 6.92 4.30
C ASP A 16 19.45 6.13 4.68
N VAL A 17 18.79 6.50 5.78
CA VAL A 17 17.46 5.99 6.12
C VAL A 17 16.43 7.00 5.64
N ILE A 18 15.59 6.60 4.69
CA ILE A 18 14.56 7.46 4.10
C ILE A 18 13.16 6.96 4.45
N GLU A 19 12.23 7.89 4.62
CA GLU A 19 10.80 7.58 4.77
C GLU A 19 10.16 7.48 3.38
N VAL A 20 9.48 6.36 3.13
CA VAL A 20 8.72 6.11 1.91
C VAL A 20 7.24 6.13 2.26
N LYS A 21 6.50 7.06 1.67
CA LYS A 21 5.05 7.21 1.84
C LYS A 21 4.34 6.79 0.57
N THR A 22 3.35 5.92 0.71
CA THR A 22 2.56 5.43 -0.40
C THR A 22 1.07 5.67 -0.15
N LEU A 23 0.34 5.95 -1.22
CA LEU A 23 -1.10 6.09 -1.21
C LEU A 23 -1.66 5.52 -2.51
N ILE A 24 -2.56 4.56 -2.42
CA ILE A 24 -3.19 3.94 -3.60
C ILE A 24 -4.70 4.16 -3.56
N SER A 25 -5.28 4.65 -4.66
CA SER A 25 -6.72 4.83 -4.74
C SER A 25 -7.43 3.49 -4.92
N HIS A 26 -8.11 3.04 -3.88
CA HIS A 26 -8.82 1.76 -3.84
C HIS A 26 -9.94 1.78 -2.79
N VAL A 27 -11.07 1.13 -3.06
CA VAL A 27 -12.25 1.16 -2.16
C VAL A 27 -12.09 0.32 -0.89
N MET A 28 -11.24 -0.72 -0.94
CA MET A 28 -11.04 -1.69 0.14
C MET A 28 -12.35 -2.28 0.67
N GLU A 29 -13.18 -2.83 -0.23
CA GLU A 29 -14.44 -3.45 0.14
C GLU A 29 -14.18 -4.68 1.02
N THR A 30 -14.62 -4.59 2.27
CA THR A 30 -14.26 -5.55 3.32
C THR A 30 -15.01 -6.88 3.19
N GLY A 31 -16.13 -6.88 2.48
CA GLY A 31 -17.05 -8.00 2.41
C GLY A 31 -18.14 -7.98 3.47
N GLN A 32 -18.15 -6.96 4.35
CA GLN A 32 -19.10 -6.85 5.46
C GLN A 32 -20.28 -5.91 5.15
N ARG A 33 -20.15 -5.05 4.14
CA ARG A 33 -21.24 -4.17 3.71
C ARG A 33 -22.34 -4.97 3.02
N LYS A 34 -23.56 -4.46 3.13
CA LYS A 34 -24.73 -4.97 2.40
C LYS A 34 -25.17 -3.97 1.33
N ASP A 35 -25.69 -4.48 0.22
CA ASP A 35 -26.34 -3.69 -0.80
C ASP A 35 -27.78 -3.30 -0.39
N ALA A 36 -28.48 -2.60 -1.27
CA ALA A 36 -29.87 -2.17 -1.03
C ALA A 36 -30.85 -3.35 -0.88
N ASP A 37 -30.54 -4.50 -1.49
CA ASP A 37 -31.34 -5.72 -1.40
C ASP A 37 -30.97 -6.56 -0.15
N GLY A 38 -30.05 -6.07 0.69
CA GLY A 38 -29.59 -6.72 1.92
C GLY A 38 -28.57 -7.84 1.70
N LYS A 39 -28.08 -8.05 0.47
CA LYS A 39 -27.05 -9.05 0.16
C LYS A 39 -25.67 -8.51 0.51
N THR A 40 -24.77 -9.39 0.95
CA THR A 40 -23.39 -9.00 1.26
C THR A 40 -22.61 -8.69 -0.01
N ILE A 41 -21.95 -7.54 -0.02
CA ILE A 41 -21.07 -7.15 -1.12
C ILE A 41 -19.81 -8.03 -1.05
N PRO A 42 -19.35 -8.66 -2.14
CA PRO A 42 -18.14 -9.46 -2.13
C PRO A 42 -16.91 -8.65 -1.72
N ARG A 43 -16.02 -9.27 -0.95
CA ARG A 43 -14.74 -8.69 -0.56
C ARG A 43 -13.91 -8.35 -1.80
N SER A 44 -13.41 -7.12 -1.86
CA SER A 44 -12.46 -6.65 -2.86
C SER A 44 -11.47 -5.70 -2.21
N ILE A 45 -10.31 -6.23 -1.81
CA ILE A 45 -9.22 -5.48 -1.17
C ILE A 45 -7.92 -5.66 -1.93
N ILE A 46 -6.99 -4.73 -1.76
CA ILE A 46 -5.57 -4.99 -2.00
C ILE A 46 -5.10 -5.91 -0.88
N ASN A 47 -4.48 -7.03 -1.24
CA ASN A 47 -4.07 -8.09 -0.30
C ASN A 47 -2.54 -8.17 -0.11
N LEU A 48 -1.75 -7.68 -1.07
CA LEU A 48 -0.30 -7.69 -1.02
C LEU A 48 0.24 -6.34 -1.49
N PHE A 49 1.15 -5.77 -0.71
CA PHE A 49 1.94 -4.61 -1.08
C PHE A 49 3.42 -5.02 -1.08
N THR A 50 4.12 -4.74 -2.17
CA THR A 50 5.56 -5.00 -2.29
C THR A 50 6.25 -3.75 -2.82
N ALA A 51 7.31 -3.32 -2.14
CA ALA A 51 8.21 -2.29 -2.61
C ALA A 51 9.55 -2.91 -2.99
N THR A 52 10.04 -2.59 -4.18
CA THR A 52 11.34 -3.02 -4.67
C THR A 52 12.24 -1.82 -4.95
N PHE A 53 13.53 -1.99 -4.72
CA PHE A 53 14.57 -1.04 -5.08
C PHE A 53 15.61 -1.78 -5.93
N ALA A 54 15.87 -1.29 -7.15
CA ALA A 54 16.78 -1.93 -8.10
C ALA A 54 16.53 -3.44 -8.31
N GLY A 55 15.26 -3.87 -8.24
CA GLY A 55 14.86 -5.28 -8.38
C GLY A 55 14.93 -6.12 -7.11
N ALA A 56 15.48 -5.59 -6.01
CA ALA A 56 15.47 -6.26 -4.71
C ALA A 56 14.25 -5.83 -3.88
N GLU A 57 13.59 -6.76 -3.21
CA GLU A 57 12.51 -6.46 -2.26
C GLU A 57 13.08 -5.72 -1.04
N VAL A 58 12.49 -4.57 -0.71
CA VAL A 58 12.87 -3.76 0.45
C VAL A 58 11.78 -3.71 1.52
N PHE A 59 10.54 -4.00 1.14
CA PHE A 59 9.41 -4.08 2.06
C PHE A 59 8.28 -4.90 1.44
N THR A 60 7.63 -5.73 2.26
CA THR A 60 6.40 -6.45 1.88
C THR A 60 5.41 -6.38 3.03
N ALA A 61 4.12 -6.29 2.68
CA ALA A 61 3.04 -6.31 3.65
C ALA A 61 1.81 -7.02 3.10
N GLU A 62 1.29 -7.96 3.88
CA GLU A 62 -0.03 -8.54 3.67
C GLU A 62 -1.10 -7.61 4.24
N LEU A 63 -2.08 -7.25 3.42
CA LEU A 63 -3.16 -6.36 3.78
C LEU A 63 -4.45 -7.15 3.97
N HIS A 64 -5.15 -6.85 5.06
CA HIS A 64 -6.40 -7.49 5.44
C HIS A 64 -7.57 -6.47 5.45
N PRO A 65 -8.83 -6.92 5.56
CA PRO A 65 -10.01 -6.04 5.51
C PRO A 65 -10.08 -4.94 6.58
N GLY A 66 -9.19 -4.95 7.59
CA GLY A 66 -9.07 -3.87 8.57
C GLY A 66 -8.40 -2.59 8.04
N ILE A 67 -7.83 -2.64 6.83
CA ILE A 67 -7.19 -1.48 6.20
C ILE A 67 -8.25 -0.59 5.52
N SER A 68 -8.21 0.71 5.85
CA SER A 68 -9.10 1.72 5.31
C SER A 68 -9.03 1.86 3.78
N ALA A 69 -10.13 2.35 3.20
CA ALA A 69 -10.15 2.81 1.81
C ALA A 69 -9.03 3.83 1.55
N ASN A 70 -8.51 3.80 0.33
CA ASN A 70 -7.29 4.46 -0.09
C ASN A 70 -6.08 4.13 0.80
N PRO A 71 -5.60 2.87 0.81
CA PRO A 71 -4.52 2.45 1.69
C PRO A 71 -3.32 3.39 1.64
N TYR A 72 -2.91 3.85 2.82
CA TYR A 72 -1.69 4.61 3.04
C TYR A 72 -0.72 3.78 3.86
N LEU A 73 0.49 3.58 3.34
CA LEU A 73 1.59 2.93 4.07
C LEU A 73 2.78 3.87 4.12
N SER A 74 3.34 4.05 5.31
CA SER A 74 4.63 4.71 5.52
C SER A 74 5.60 3.72 6.16
N PHE A 75 6.78 3.59 5.59
CA PHE A 75 7.84 2.75 6.14
C PHE A 75 9.20 3.42 5.91
N PHE A 76 10.17 3.06 6.72
CA PHE A 76 11.55 3.49 6.54
C PHE A 76 12.32 2.39 5.83
N MET A 77 13.17 2.79 4.88
CA MET A 77 14.16 1.89 4.30
C MET A 77 15.53 2.54 4.34
N LYS A 78 16.56 1.70 4.49
CA LYS A 78 17.94 2.12 4.27
C LYS A 78 18.23 2.02 2.77
N VAL A 79 18.77 3.07 2.17
CA VAL A 79 19.16 3.09 0.76
C VAL A 79 20.25 2.04 0.53
N PRO A 80 19.97 0.98 -0.26
CA PRO A 80 20.95 -0.05 -0.58
C PRO A 80 22.13 0.55 -1.37
N GLY A 81 23.32 -0.02 -1.18
CA GLY A 81 24.55 0.33 -1.89
C GLY A 81 24.92 -0.67 -2.96
#